data_AF-A0A520K8F0-F1
#
_entry.id   AF-A0A520K8F0-F1
#
_cell.length_a   1.000
_cell.length_b   1.000
_cell.length_c   1.000
_cell.angle_alpha   90.00
_cell.angle_beta   90.00
_cell.angle_gamma   90.00
#
_symmetry.space_group_name_H-M   'P 1'
#
loop_
_entity.id
_entity.type
_entity.pdbx_description
1 polymer ?
#
loop_
_entity_poly.entity_id
_entity_poly.type
_entity_poly.pdbx_seq_one_letter_code
_entity_poly.pdbx_strand_id
1 'polypeptide(L)'
;MFSAVLLTLFTAVVQSFVLGFFFMISGYFTPASYARKGARTYLKDRFVRLGTPLVVCFFIVNPLVVYTLSVRSMGYSVPLSDFFGSGPLWFLETLLIFCFGYYVWRRYNPEKESGIKPPPQSKEILVFILLFASAHFLVRIW
;
A
#
# COMPACT_ATOMS: atom_id res chain seq x y z
N MET A 1 24.39 14.57 19.18
CA MET A 1 24.61 14.51 17.71
C MET A 1 24.77 13.07 17.21
N PHE A 2 25.69 12.26 17.77
CA PHE A 2 25.89 10.87 17.35
C PHE A 2 24.62 9.99 17.41
N SER A 3 23.84 10.11 18.49
CA SER A 3 22.57 9.38 18.64
C SER A 3 21.52 9.75 17.58
N ALA A 4 21.43 11.02 17.20
CA ALA A 4 20.50 11.49 16.18
C ALA A 4 20.86 10.94 14.80
N VAL A 5 22.16 10.89 14.45
CA VAL A 5 22.62 10.31 13.18
C VAL A 5 22.31 8.82 13.11
N LEU A 6 22.56 8.08 14.21
CA LEU A 6 22.23 6.66 14.29
C LEU A 6 20.74 6.39 14.15
N LEU A 7 19.90 7.16 14.86
CA LEU A 7 18.44 7.05 14.77
C LEU A 7 17.95 7.35 13.36
N THR A 8 18.45 8.42 12.72
CA THR A 8 18.06 8.77 11.34
C THR A 8 18.47 7.69 10.34
N LEU A 9 19.70 7.17 10.43
CA LEU A 9 20.16 6.08 9.55
C LEU A 9 19.33 4.81 9.76
N PHE A 10 19.06 4.44 11.00
CA PHE A 10 18.21 3.30 11.33
C PHE A 10 16.80 3.46 10.77
N THR A 11 16.16 4.62 11.02
CA THR A 11 14.81 4.90 10.51
C THR A 11 14.76 4.92 8.99
N ALA A 12 15.76 5.49 8.30
CA ALA A 12 15.82 5.52 6.85
C ALA A 12 15.92 4.10 6.24
N VAL A 13 16.75 3.23 6.84
CA VAL A 13 16.88 1.84 6.39
C VAL A 13 15.58 1.06 6.63
N VAL A 14 14.99 1.19 7.84
CA VAL A 14 13.72 0.53 8.17
C VAL A 14 12.60 1.00 7.23
N GLN A 15 12.49 2.32 6.99
CA GLN A 15 11.45 2.89 6.16
C GLN A 15 11.58 2.52 4.68
N SER A 16 12.80 2.37 4.16
CA SER A 16 13.03 1.97 2.76
C SER A 16 12.74 0.49 2.50
N PHE A 17 12.96 -0.39 3.48
CA PHE A 17 12.79 -1.84 3.30
C PHE A 17 11.42 -2.36 3.72
N VAL A 18 10.91 -1.94 4.89
CA VAL A 18 9.75 -2.59 5.53
C VAL A 18 8.50 -2.54 4.66
N LEU A 19 8.23 -1.39 4.04
CA LEU A 19 7.04 -1.20 3.22
C LEU A 19 7.08 -2.08 1.94
N GLY A 20 8.25 -2.18 1.30
CA GLY A 20 8.46 -3.07 0.17
C GLY A 20 8.30 -4.55 0.56
N PHE A 21 8.83 -4.93 1.72
CA PHE A 21 8.70 -6.28 2.25
C PHE A 21 7.24 -6.67 2.53
N PHE A 22 6.44 -5.74 3.07
CA PHE A 22 5.00 -5.98 3.26
C PHE A 22 4.24 -6.13 1.94
N PHE A 23 4.59 -5.36 0.90
CA PHE A 23 4.01 -5.54 -0.42
C PHE A 23 4.36 -6.90 -1.01
N MET A 24 5.61 -7.35 -0.89
CA MET A 24 6.04 -8.67 -1.34
C MET A 24 5.24 -9.78 -0.66
N ILE A 25 5.12 -9.75 0.66
CA ILE A 25 4.35 -10.73 1.44
C ILE A 25 2.87 -10.73 1.01
N SER A 26 2.27 -9.54 0.86
CA SER A 26 0.88 -9.40 0.44
C SER A 26 0.64 -9.97 -0.96
N GLY A 27 1.55 -9.70 -1.90
CA GLY A 27 1.53 -10.25 -3.25
C GLY A 27 1.64 -11.77 -3.26
N TYR A 28 2.56 -12.33 -2.48
CA TYR A 28 2.79 -13.78 -2.39
C TYR A 28 1.54 -14.55 -1.90
N PHE A 29 0.82 -14.01 -0.90
CA PHE A 29 -0.36 -14.68 -0.34
C PHE A 29 -1.68 -14.40 -1.09
N THR A 30 -1.66 -13.49 -2.07
CA THR A 30 -2.85 -13.11 -2.86
C THR A 30 -3.41 -14.26 -3.72
N PRO A 31 -2.62 -14.93 -4.58
CA PRO A 31 -3.14 -16.01 -5.43
C PRO A 31 -3.63 -17.22 -4.62
N ALA A 32 -2.89 -17.63 -3.59
CA ALA A 32 -3.27 -18.76 -2.73
C ALA A 32 -4.58 -18.51 -1.95
N SER A 33 -4.79 -17.27 -1.48
CA SER A 33 -6.04 -16.89 -0.80
C SER A 33 -7.21 -16.77 -1.77
N TYR A 34 -6.96 -16.32 -3.00
CA TYR A 34 -7.98 -16.21 -4.05
C TYR A 34 -8.49 -17.59 -4.48
N ALA A 35 -7.59 -18.55 -4.71
CA ALA A 35 -7.93 -19.91 -5.13
C ALA A 35 -8.77 -20.65 -4.08
N ARG A 36 -8.49 -20.47 -2.78
CA ARG A 36 -9.19 -21.16 -1.69
C ARG A 36 -10.59 -20.62 -1.37
N LYS A 37 -10.80 -19.30 -1.49
CA LYS A 37 -12.02 -18.63 -1.01
C LYS A 37 -12.95 -18.14 -2.11
N GLY A 38 -12.47 -18.08 -3.36
CA GLY A 38 -13.19 -17.48 -4.46
C GLY A 38 -13.19 -15.94 -4.41
N ALA A 39 -13.45 -15.34 -5.58
CA ALA A 39 -13.20 -13.91 -5.84
C ALA A 39 -13.97 -12.95 -4.92
N ARG A 40 -15.25 -13.24 -4.66
CA ARG A 40 -16.13 -12.37 -3.85
C ARG A 40 -15.78 -12.39 -2.36
N THR A 41 -15.55 -13.57 -1.80
CA THR A 41 -15.24 -13.75 -0.38
C THR A 41 -13.86 -13.20 -0.05
N TYR A 42 -12.88 -13.41 -0.95
CA TYR A 42 -11.54 -12.83 -0.81
C TYR A 42 -11.57 -11.29 -0.74
N LEU A 43 -12.32 -10.64 -1.64
CA LEU A 43 -12.38 -9.18 -1.68
C LEU A 43 -13.12 -8.62 -0.45
N LYS A 44 -14.25 -9.24 -0.06
CA LYS A 44 -15.00 -8.84 1.15
C LYS A 44 -14.17 -8.97 2.42
N ASP A 45 -13.50 -10.11 2.63
CA ASP A 45 -12.66 -10.34 3.80
C ASP A 45 -11.53 -9.30 3.89
N ARG A 46 -10.87 -9.00 2.75
CA ARG A 46 -9.81 -7.99 2.70
C ARG A 46 -10.35 -6.58 2.92
N PHE A 47 -11.48 -6.24 2.30
CA PHE A 47 -12.07 -4.91 2.46
C PHE A 47 -12.55 -4.66 3.89
N VAL A 48 -13.12 -5.66 4.57
CA VAL A 48 -13.51 -5.51 5.98
C VAL A 48 -12.27 -5.44 6.88
N ARG A 49 -11.26 -6.30 6.67
CA ARG A 49 -10.07 -6.31 7.52
C ARG A 49 -9.13 -5.12 7.32
N LEU A 50 -9.03 -4.57 6.12
CA LEU A 50 -8.14 -3.44 5.79
C LEU A 50 -8.91 -2.11 5.72
N GLY A 51 -10.12 -2.12 5.17
CA GLY A 51 -10.98 -0.96 5.09
C GLY A 51 -11.49 -0.51 6.47
N THR A 52 -11.78 -1.43 7.39
CA THR A 52 -12.17 -1.03 8.76
C THR A 52 -11.06 -0.24 9.47
N PRO A 53 -9.79 -0.72 9.53
CA PRO A 53 -8.69 0.11 10.04
C PRO A 53 -8.53 1.43 9.29
N LEU A 54 -8.70 1.43 7.96
CA LEU A 54 -8.57 2.64 7.16
C LEU A 54 -9.63 3.69 7.55
N VAL A 55 -10.90 3.29 7.64
CA VAL A 55 -12.01 4.17 8.05
C VAL A 55 -11.83 4.62 9.51
N VAL A 56 -11.48 3.72 10.42
CA VAL A 56 -11.25 4.05 11.84
C VAL A 56 -10.12 5.06 11.98
N CYS A 57 -8.98 4.82 11.33
CA CYS A 57 -7.86 5.75 11.42
C CYS A 57 -8.14 7.08 10.73
N PHE A 58 -8.90 7.08 9.63
CA PHE A 58 -9.27 8.30 8.93
C PHE A 58 -10.25 9.16 9.73
N PHE A 59 -11.31 8.57 10.27
CA PHE A 59 -12.37 9.31 10.97
C PHE A 59 -12.12 9.52 12.47
N ILE A 60 -11.25 8.74 13.10
CA ILE A 60 -10.99 8.84 14.55
C ILE A 60 -9.57 9.33 14.80
N VAL A 61 -8.57 8.63 14.26
CA VAL A 61 -7.17 8.92 14.59
C VAL A 61 -6.71 10.24 13.96
N ASN A 62 -7.01 10.47 12.68
CA ASN A 62 -6.62 11.69 11.98
C ASN A 62 -7.16 12.96 12.65
N PRO A 63 -8.48 13.10 12.92
CA PRO A 63 -8.99 14.28 13.61
C PRO A 63 -8.51 14.38 15.06
N LEU A 64 -8.27 13.27 15.76
CA LEU A 64 -7.68 13.31 17.11
C LEU A 64 -6.24 13.85 17.08
N VAL A 65 -5.44 13.46 16.10
CA VAL A 65 -4.08 13.98 15.90
C VAL A 65 -4.14 15.47 15.56
N VAL A 66 -4.99 15.88 14.63
CA VAL A 66 -5.14 17.30 14.26
C VAL A 66 -5.65 18.14 15.44
N TYR A 67 -6.59 17.63 16.22
CA TYR A 67 -7.09 18.29 17.43
C TYR A 67 -6.01 18.44 18.51
N THR A 68 -5.22 17.40 18.77
CA THR A 68 -4.11 17.50 19.74
C THR A 68 -3.04 18.49 19.27
N LEU A 69 -2.77 18.57 17.97
CA LEU A 69 -1.87 19.56 17.38
C LEU A 69 -2.43 20.97 17.50
N SER A 70 -3.73 21.19 17.23
CA SER A 70 -4.36 22.51 17.33
C SER A 70 -4.38 23.04 18.77
N VAL A 71 -4.63 22.17 19.76
CA VAL A 71 -4.60 22.52 21.19
C VAL A 71 -3.18 22.85 21.64
N ARG A 72 -2.18 22.06 21.20
CA ARG A 72 -0.77 22.25 21.59
C ARG A 72 -0.13 23.48 20.93
N SER A 73 -0.60 23.88 19.75
CA SER A 73 -0.07 25.02 19.00
C SER A 73 -0.74 26.37 19.33
N MET A 74 -1.53 26.44 20.41
CA MET A 74 -2.16 27.68 20.91
C MET A 74 -2.98 28.44 19.83
N GLY A 75 -3.81 27.73 19.07
CA GLY A 75 -4.79 28.36 18.17
C GLY A 75 -4.30 28.58 16.74
N TYR A 76 -3.27 27.86 16.29
CA TYR A 76 -2.97 27.77 14.86
C TYR A 76 -4.13 27.05 14.14
N SER A 77 -4.73 27.73 13.17
CA SER A 77 -5.74 27.15 12.29
C SER A 77 -5.10 26.10 11.39
N VAL A 78 -5.30 24.84 11.71
CA VAL A 78 -4.85 23.69 10.91
C VAL A 78 -5.68 23.63 9.62
N PRO A 79 -5.04 23.64 8.44
CA PRO A 79 -5.75 23.57 7.17
C PRO A 79 -6.64 22.33 7.07
N LEU A 80 -7.81 22.45 6.44
CA LEU A 80 -8.71 21.30 6.23
C LEU A 80 -8.01 20.17 5.48
N SER A 81 -7.04 20.48 4.61
CA SER A 81 -6.24 19.48 3.88
C SER A 81 -5.46 18.53 4.78
N ASP A 82 -5.04 18.96 5.97
CA ASP A 82 -4.30 18.11 6.90
C ASP A 82 -5.21 17.09 7.59
N PHE A 83 -6.50 17.38 7.72
CA PHE A 83 -7.51 16.40 8.20
C PHE A 83 -7.73 15.25 7.21
N PHE A 84 -7.50 15.51 5.92
CA PHE A 84 -7.60 14.53 4.85
C PHE A 84 -6.24 13.96 4.44
N GLY A 85 -5.17 14.31 5.17
CA GLY A 85 -3.84 13.82 4.90
C GLY A 85 -3.80 12.30 5.02
N SER A 86 -3.51 11.61 3.90
CA SER A 86 -3.51 10.14 3.83
C SER A 86 -2.42 9.50 4.72
N GLY A 87 -1.49 10.28 5.29
CA GLY A 87 -0.60 9.86 6.38
C GLY A 87 0.01 8.47 6.17
N PRO A 88 0.06 7.60 7.20
CA PRO A 88 0.45 6.18 7.05
C PRO A 88 -0.60 5.31 6.34
N LEU A 89 -1.81 5.82 6.09
CA LEU A 89 -2.95 5.08 5.55
C LEU A 89 -2.81 4.79 4.06
N TRP A 90 -1.98 5.54 3.35
CA TRP A 90 -1.67 5.33 1.93
C TRP A 90 -1.24 3.89 1.62
N PHE A 91 -0.56 3.22 2.55
CA PHE A 91 -0.15 1.82 2.40
C PHE A 91 -1.37 0.89 2.31
N LEU A 92 -2.35 1.08 3.20
CA LEU A 92 -3.59 0.30 3.21
C LEU A 92 -4.40 0.56 1.94
N GLU A 93 -4.47 1.83 1.51
CA GLU A 93 -5.15 2.23 0.27
C GLU A 93 -4.53 1.55 -0.95
N THR A 94 -3.20 1.60 -1.07
CA THR A 94 -2.45 0.96 -2.17
C THR A 94 -2.67 -0.55 -2.16
N LEU A 95 -2.67 -1.19 -0.99
CA LEU A 95 -2.93 -2.61 -0.86
C LEU A 95 -4.34 -2.96 -1.36
N LEU A 96 -5.32 -2.12 -1.05
CA LEU A 96 -6.70 -2.29 -1.46
C LEU A 96 -6.86 -2.12 -2.98
N ILE A 97 -6.19 -1.13 -3.56
CA ILE A 97 -6.09 -0.93 -5.02
C ILE A 97 -5.47 -2.15 -5.69
N PHE A 98 -4.36 -2.70 -5.16
CA PHE A 98 -3.76 -3.92 -5.70
C PHE A 98 -4.68 -5.14 -5.60
N CYS A 99 -5.43 -5.28 -4.49
CA CYS A 99 -6.43 -6.35 -4.36
C CYS A 99 -7.52 -6.23 -5.43
N PHE A 100 -8.01 -5.01 -5.67
CA PHE A 100 -9.02 -4.75 -6.68
C PHE A 100 -8.48 -4.97 -8.09
N GLY A 101 -7.28 -4.47 -8.39
CA GLY A 101 -6.59 -4.69 -9.67
C GLY A 101 -6.39 -6.18 -9.96
N TYR A 102 -5.95 -6.97 -8.96
CA TYR A 102 -5.82 -8.42 -9.09
C TYR A 102 -7.17 -9.10 -9.33
N TYR A 103 -8.22 -8.68 -8.63
CA TYR A 103 -9.58 -9.18 -8.86
C TYR A 103 -10.06 -8.91 -10.29
N VAL A 104 -9.87 -7.68 -10.80
CA VAL A 104 -10.23 -7.28 -12.17
C VAL A 104 -9.42 -8.07 -13.19
N TRP A 105 -8.10 -8.14 -13.01
CA TRP A 105 -7.21 -8.93 -13.87
C TRP A 105 -7.67 -10.38 -13.97
N ARG A 106 -7.99 -10.99 -12.83
CA ARG A 106 -8.40 -12.39 -12.72
C ARG A 106 -9.79 -12.65 -13.26
N ARG A 107 -10.66 -11.65 -13.25
CA ARG A 107 -11.97 -11.71 -13.90
C ARG A 107 -11.84 -11.77 -15.42
N TYR A 108 -10.87 -11.06 -16.01
CA TYR A 108 -10.58 -11.11 -17.45
C TYR A 108 -9.67 -12.28 -17.86
N ASN A 109 -8.77 -12.71 -16.97
CA ASN A 109 -7.88 -13.84 -17.16
C ASN A 109 -8.15 -14.92 -16.10
N PRO A 110 -9.24 -15.70 -16.24
CA PRO A 110 -9.53 -16.79 -15.33
C PRO A 110 -8.34 -17.77 -15.32
N GLU A 111 -8.01 -18.30 -14.14
CA GLU A 111 -6.98 -19.34 -14.04
C GLU A 111 -7.44 -20.54 -14.85
N LYS A 112 -6.82 -20.76 -16.00
CA LYS A 112 -6.70 -22.11 -16.53
C LYS A 112 -5.69 -22.80 -15.63
N GLU A 113 -6.03 -23.97 -15.11
CA GLU A 113 -5.07 -24.85 -14.43
C GLU A 113 -3.81 -24.93 -15.29
N SER A 114 -2.79 -24.16 -14.92
CA SER A 114 -1.54 -24.13 -15.66
C SER A 114 -0.53 -24.80 -14.76
N GLY A 115 -0.13 -26.01 -15.18
CA GLY A 115 1.10 -26.63 -14.70
C GLY A 115 2.24 -25.61 -14.68
N ILE A 116 3.17 -25.82 -13.74
CA ILE A 116 4.31 -24.96 -13.42
C ILE A 116 4.84 -24.29 -14.70
N LYS A 117 4.46 -23.02 -14.92
CA LYS A 117 4.98 -22.25 -16.04
C LYS A 117 6.45 -21.95 -15.73
N PRO A 118 7.36 -22.07 -16.72
CA PRO A 118 8.72 -21.61 -16.53
C PRO A 118 8.72 -20.13 -16.10
N PRO A 119 9.68 -19.70 -15.27
CA PRO A 119 9.75 -18.33 -14.82
C PRO A 119 9.77 -17.37 -16.03
N PRO A 120 9.10 -16.21 -15.95
CA PRO A 120 9.02 -15.26 -17.05
C PRO A 120 10.43 -14.88 -17.53
N GLN A 121 10.56 -14.77 -18.84
CA GLN A 121 11.85 -14.61 -19.51
C GLN A 121 12.39 -13.19 -19.24
N SER A 122 13.71 -13.06 -19.06
CA SER A 122 14.37 -11.83 -18.61
C SER A 122 13.99 -10.55 -19.36
N LYS A 123 13.52 -10.65 -20.61
CA LYS A 123 13.03 -9.52 -21.43
C LYS A 123 11.71 -8.94 -20.91
N GLU A 124 10.80 -9.78 -20.44
CA GLU A 124 9.48 -9.37 -19.91
C GLU A 124 9.66 -8.59 -18.60
N ILE A 125 10.60 -9.04 -17.76
CA ILE A 125 11.00 -8.35 -16.53
C ILE A 125 11.62 -6.98 -16.86
N LEU A 126 12.48 -6.91 -17.88
CA LEU A 126 13.16 -5.68 -18.28
C LEU A 126 12.17 -4.63 -18.81
N VAL A 127 11.19 -5.06 -19.62
CA VAL A 127 10.09 -4.19 -20.10
C VAL A 127 9.23 -3.72 -18.94
N PHE A 128 8.88 -4.60 -18.00
CA PHE A 128 8.12 -4.21 -16.81
C PHE A 128 8.87 -3.18 -15.96
N ILE A 129 10.18 -3.39 -15.73
CA ILE A 129 11.04 -2.43 -15.01
C ILE A 129 11.07 -1.09 -15.72
N LEU A 130 11.27 -1.07 -17.04
CA LEU A 130 11.29 0.17 -17.82
C LEU A 130 9.96 0.92 -17.72
N LEU A 131 8.83 0.24 -17.95
CA LEU A 131 7.51 0.85 -17.85
C LEU A 131 7.24 1.40 -16.43
N PHE A 132 7.57 0.63 -15.40
CA PHE A 132 7.38 1.02 -14.02
C PHE A 132 8.27 2.21 -13.64
N ALA A 133 9.53 2.20 -14.08
CA ALA A 133 10.47 3.30 -13.85
C ALA A 133 10.02 4.58 -14.56
N SER A 134 9.55 4.48 -15.82
CA SER A 134 9.02 5.63 -16.56
C SER A 134 7.78 6.20 -15.90
N ALA A 135 6.82 5.36 -15.51
CA ALA A 135 5.61 5.80 -14.81
C ALA A 135 5.95 6.48 -13.48
N HIS A 136 6.85 5.89 -12.69
CA HIS A 136 7.30 6.47 -11.43
C HIS A 136 8.02 7.81 -11.63
N PHE A 137 8.83 7.95 -12.70
CA PHE A 137 9.50 9.20 -13.01
C PHE A 137 8.53 10.32 -13.40
N LEU A 138 7.52 10.01 -14.22
CA LEU A 138 6.49 10.97 -14.63
C LEU A 138 5.64 11.45 -13.45
N VAL A 139 5.23 10.53 -12.57
CA VAL A 139 4.49 10.86 -11.35
C VAL A 139 5.32 11.71 -10.39
N ARG A 140 6.65 11.55 -10.39
CA ARG A 140 7.54 12.27 -9.48
C ARG A 140 7.95 13.66 -9.97
N ILE A 141 7.80 13.94 -11.26
CA ILE A 141 8.05 15.25 -11.86
C ILE A 141 6.92 16.24 -11.58
N TRP A 142 5.70 15.72 -11.36
CA TRP A 142 4.51 16.47 -11.01
C TRP A 142 4.32 16.51 -9.49
#